data_AF-A0A1R1BX63-F1
#
_entry.id   AF-A0A1R1BX63-F1
#
_cell.length_a   1.000
_cell.length_b   1.000
_cell.length_c   1.000
_cell.angle_alpha   90.00
_cell.angle_beta   90.00
_cell.angle_gamma   90.00
#
_symmetry.space_group_name_H-M   'P 1'
#
loop_
_entity.id
_entity.type
_entity.pdbx_description
1 polymer ?
#
loop_
_entity_poly.entity_id
_entity_poly.type
_entity_poly.pdbx_seq_one_letter_code
_entity_poly.pdbx_strand_id
1 'polypeptide(L)'
;MKTEMDFEELMDEAYGLPNGPAKLGMLEEAARVADVNGMEEEAYEARSEIVETATFCGYPMKALIAFSWQLGKFDQQPEEYDEETLMWSYKWILGKLSSFPEVSRDKIMELLEDFGQRFKSFGYSERSYWYYRFRISMDLGELEEAGSSYAKFRTMDRDFMSDCEACEQDEMMRYFILTGDDEKVLEMAKPILKGRMSCAEIPHLTLSEILMPLYRLGRTAEADKHQQKGYRLIKGQNDFVRSFAEQMDYLARTNPAKGIDVLEESLVFAMANEDPFAKMLFYARTAPLLRRWADETPEYRLRLPASFPYEGDPGDLRKLADYFAGYAQTAADKYDQRNGNRHVSSLLG
;
A
#
# COMPACT_ATOMS: atom_id res chain seq x y z
N MET A 1 -1.57 -15.85 -37.04
CA MET A 1 -2.73 -16.15 -36.18
C MET A 1 -2.14 -16.73 -34.92
N LYS A 2 -2.04 -15.95 -33.82
CA LYS A 2 -1.77 -16.58 -32.52
C LYS A 2 -3.03 -17.39 -32.21
N THR A 3 -2.89 -18.69 -31.98
CA THR A 3 -3.97 -19.49 -31.41
C THR A 3 -4.40 -18.80 -30.12
N GLU A 4 -5.70 -18.52 -29.96
CA GLU A 4 -6.21 -18.06 -28.66
C GLU A 4 -5.93 -19.16 -27.66
N MET A 5 -5.22 -18.81 -26.57
CA MET A 5 -4.93 -19.75 -25.49
C MET A 5 -6.22 -20.07 -24.75
N ASP A 6 -6.35 -21.32 -24.30
CA ASP A 6 -7.46 -21.70 -23.41
C ASP A 6 -7.14 -21.31 -21.94
N PHE A 7 -8.08 -21.60 -21.04
CA PHE A 7 -7.96 -21.25 -19.63
C PHE A 7 -6.74 -21.90 -18.97
N GLU A 8 -6.53 -23.20 -19.19
CA GLU A 8 -5.43 -23.95 -18.57
C GLU A 8 -4.08 -23.41 -19.05
N GLU A 9 -3.92 -23.15 -20.35
CA GLU A 9 -2.71 -22.55 -20.91
C GLU A 9 -2.43 -21.16 -20.32
N LEU A 10 -3.47 -20.34 -20.10
CA LEU A 10 -3.32 -19.00 -19.52
C LEU A 10 -2.92 -19.05 -18.05
N MET A 11 -3.53 -19.94 -17.27
CA MET A 11 -3.19 -20.13 -15.85
C MET A 11 -1.77 -20.67 -15.68
N ASP A 12 -1.38 -21.67 -16.47
CA ASP A 12 -0.01 -22.22 -16.45
C ASP A 12 1.05 -21.16 -16.77
N GLU A 13 0.82 -20.36 -17.81
CA GLU A 13 1.71 -19.23 -18.14
C GLU A 13 1.71 -18.16 -17.04
N ALA A 14 0.56 -17.88 -16.42
CA ALA A 14 0.48 -16.95 -15.29
C ALA A 14 1.30 -17.44 -14.09
N TYR A 15 1.24 -18.73 -13.74
CA TYR A 15 2.03 -19.33 -12.66
C TYR A 15 3.54 -19.38 -12.96
N GLY A 16 3.92 -19.42 -14.24
CA GLY A 16 5.32 -19.33 -14.67
C GLY A 16 5.92 -17.92 -14.57
N LEU A 17 5.10 -16.88 -14.42
CA LEU A 17 5.53 -15.49 -14.39
C LEU A 17 5.76 -14.99 -12.96
N PRO A 18 6.73 -14.07 -12.74
CA PRO A 18 6.82 -13.35 -11.47
C PRO A 18 5.57 -12.48 -11.27
N ASN A 19 5.19 -12.29 -10.01
CA ASN A 19 4.12 -11.36 -9.63
C ASN A 19 4.39 -9.97 -10.22
N GLY A 20 3.38 -9.41 -10.89
CA GLY A 20 3.49 -8.14 -11.60
C GLY A 20 2.49 -8.00 -12.74
N PRO A 21 2.61 -6.93 -13.56
CA PRO A 21 1.63 -6.63 -14.62
C PRO A 21 1.49 -7.72 -15.68
N ALA A 22 2.57 -8.48 -15.96
CA ALA A 22 2.53 -9.55 -16.94
C ALA A 22 1.67 -10.74 -16.46
N LYS A 23 1.92 -11.22 -15.23
CA LYS A 23 1.09 -12.26 -14.59
C LYS A 23 -0.37 -11.79 -14.51
N LEU A 24 -0.59 -10.56 -14.06
CA LEU A 24 -1.93 -9.99 -13.92
C LEU A 24 -2.69 -9.93 -15.25
N GLY A 25 -2.02 -9.56 -16.34
CA GLY A 25 -2.63 -9.57 -17.67
C GLY A 25 -3.05 -10.97 -18.14
N MET A 26 -2.28 -12.02 -17.81
CA MET A 26 -2.65 -13.41 -18.12
C MET A 26 -3.86 -13.86 -17.30
N LEU A 27 -3.88 -13.53 -16.00
CA LEU A 27 -5.01 -13.87 -15.13
C LEU A 27 -6.31 -13.16 -15.53
N GLU A 28 -6.24 -11.89 -15.93
CA GLU A 28 -7.40 -11.13 -16.44
C GLU A 28 -7.95 -11.77 -17.73
N GLU A 29 -7.06 -12.24 -18.60
CA GLU A 29 -7.47 -12.96 -19.81
C GLU A 29 -8.04 -14.35 -19.49
N ALA A 30 -7.48 -15.08 -18.52
CA ALA A 30 -8.02 -16.36 -18.04
C ALA A 30 -9.45 -16.19 -17.49
N ALA A 31 -9.65 -15.18 -16.64
CA ALA A 31 -10.97 -14.84 -16.12
C ALA A 31 -11.96 -14.48 -17.25
N ARG A 32 -11.52 -13.73 -18.27
CA ARG A 32 -12.35 -13.39 -19.44
C ARG A 32 -12.72 -14.62 -20.26
N VAL A 33 -11.78 -15.53 -20.51
CA VAL A 33 -12.02 -16.79 -21.23
C VAL A 33 -13.01 -17.66 -20.45
N ALA A 34 -12.85 -17.76 -19.13
CA ALA A 34 -13.77 -18.48 -18.26
C ALA A 34 -15.20 -17.91 -18.32
N ASP A 35 -15.34 -16.59 -18.19
CA ASP A 35 -16.64 -15.90 -18.24
C ASP A 35 -17.38 -16.15 -19.57
N VAL A 36 -16.67 -16.05 -20.71
CA VAL A 36 -17.28 -16.21 -22.05
C VAL A 36 -17.75 -17.65 -22.31
N ASN A 37 -17.09 -18.63 -21.69
CA ASN A 37 -17.43 -20.05 -21.85
C ASN A 37 -18.34 -20.59 -20.74
N GLY A 38 -18.72 -19.77 -19.75
CA GLY A 38 -19.58 -20.18 -18.63
C GLY A 38 -18.89 -21.12 -17.63
N MET A 39 -17.57 -21.02 -17.52
CA MET A 39 -16.72 -21.81 -16.64
C MET A 39 -16.61 -21.10 -15.28
N GLU A 40 -17.63 -21.25 -14.42
CA GLU A 40 -17.76 -20.43 -13.21
C GLU A 40 -16.70 -20.71 -12.13
N GLU A 41 -16.32 -21.97 -11.94
CA GLU A 41 -15.30 -22.37 -10.96
C GLU A 41 -13.93 -21.81 -11.37
N GLU A 42 -13.58 -21.94 -12.65
CA GLU A 42 -12.37 -21.41 -13.28
C GLU A 42 -12.33 -19.88 -13.22
N ALA A 43 -13.48 -19.23 -13.44
CA ALA A 43 -13.63 -17.78 -13.31
C ALA A 43 -13.40 -17.31 -11.86
N TYR A 44 -13.74 -18.12 -10.86
CA TYR A 44 -13.49 -17.86 -9.45
C TYR A 44 -12.02 -18.07 -9.09
N GLU A 45 -11.41 -19.15 -9.57
CA GLU A 45 -9.99 -19.46 -9.37
C GLU A 45 -9.08 -18.34 -9.91
N ALA A 46 -9.26 -17.95 -11.17
CA ALA A 46 -8.47 -16.88 -11.77
C ALA A 46 -8.63 -15.56 -11.00
N ARG A 47 -9.83 -15.25 -10.50
CA ARG A 47 -10.08 -14.05 -9.70
C ARG A 47 -9.44 -14.12 -8.32
N SER A 48 -9.36 -15.29 -7.71
CA SER A 48 -8.62 -15.50 -6.47
C SER A 48 -7.14 -15.13 -6.64
N GLU A 49 -6.51 -15.62 -7.71
CA GLU A 49 -5.13 -15.29 -8.08
C GLU A 49 -4.95 -13.80 -8.43
N ILE A 50 -5.96 -13.18 -9.06
CA ILE A 50 -5.97 -11.72 -9.30
C ILE A 50 -5.95 -10.98 -7.96
N VAL A 51 -6.78 -11.36 -6.99
CA VAL A 51 -6.83 -10.66 -5.69
C VAL A 51 -5.49 -10.73 -4.97
N GLU A 52 -4.86 -11.90 -4.92
CA GLU A 52 -3.54 -12.07 -4.30
C GLU A 52 -2.49 -11.25 -5.06
N THR A 53 -2.37 -11.47 -6.37
CA THR A 53 -1.33 -10.80 -7.19
C THR A 53 -1.51 -9.28 -7.17
N ALA A 54 -2.73 -8.78 -7.35
CA ALA A 54 -2.99 -7.35 -7.48
C ALA A 54 -2.86 -6.58 -6.17
N THR A 55 -3.21 -7.20 -5.03
CA THR A 55 -3.01 -6.64 -3.69
C THR A 55 -1.55 -6.30 -3.42
N PHE A 56 -0.64 -7.17 -3.85
CA PHE A 56 0.80 -7.10 -3.60
C PHE A 56 1.62 -6.73 -4.86
N CYS A 57 0.98 -6.16 -5.89
CA CYS A 57 1.67 -5.63 -7.09
C CYS A 57 1.30 -4.18 -7.49
N GLY A 58 0.58 -3.46 -6.62
CA GLY A 58 0.24 -2.05 -6.80
C GLY A 58 -1.01 -1.84 -7.64
N TYR A 59 -1.89 -2.85 -7.66
CA TYR A 59 -3.16 -2.85 -8.41
C TYR A 59 -4.39 -3.06 -7.50
N PRO A 60 -4.53 -2.31 -6.38
CA PRO A 60 -5.61 -2.56 -5.42
C PRO A 60 -7.02 -2.39 -6.02
N MET A 61 -7.19 -1.61 -7.10
CA MET A 61 -8.50 -1.47 -7.75
C MET A 61 -8.90 -2.77 -8.45
N LYS A 62 -7.95 -3.42 -9.16
CA LYS A 62 -8.18 -4.73 -9.78
C LYS A 62 -8.50 -5.81 -8.73
N ALA A 63 -7.77 -5.80 -7.60
CA ALA A 63 -8.07 -6.69 -6.47
C ALA A 63 -9.49 -6.47 -5.94
N LEU A 64 -9.90 -5.22 -5.72
CA LEU A 64 -11.25 -4.87 -5.25
C LEU A 64 -12.35 -5.36 -6.20
N ILE A 65 -12.16 -5.19 -7.51
CA ILE A 65 -13.13 -5.64 -8.53
C ILE A 65 -13.26 -7.17 -8.54
N ALA A 66 -12.13 -7.89 -8.56
CA ALA A 66 -12.12 -9.35 -8.55
C ALA A 66 -12.76 -9.90 -7.27
N PHE A 67 -12.38 -9.38 -6.11
CA PHE A 67 -12.96 -9.76 -4.82
C PHE A 67 -14.46 -9.47 -4.74
N SER A 68 -14.92 -8.30 -5.21
CA SER A 68 -16.36 -7.96 -5.16
C SER A 68 -17.20 -8.98 -5.93
N TRP A 69 -16.67 -9.49 -7.04
CA TRP A 69 -17.33 -10.54 -7.81
C TRP A 69 -17.32 -11.87 -7.04
N GLN A 70 -16.19 -12.27 -6.46
CA GLN A 70 -16.06 -13.51 -5.69
C GLN A 70 -16.98 -13.51 -4.47
N LEU A 71 -17.05 -12.40 -3.73
CA LEU A 71 -17.95 -12.25 -2.58
C LEU A 71 -19.42 -12.41 -3.01
N GLY A 72 -19.80 -11.80 -4.14
CA GLY A 72 -21.16 -11.94 -4.67
C GLY A 72 -21.51 -13.37 -5.11
N LYS A 73 -20.54 -14.14 -5.62
CA LYS A 73 -20.71 -15.56 -5.95
C LYS A 73 -20.80 -16.43 -4.70
N PHE A 74 -19.93 -16.20 -3.73
CA PHE A 74 -19.96 -16.87 -2.43
C PHE A 74 -21.29 -16.65 -1.71
N ASP A 75 -21.84 -15.43 -1.75
CA ASP A 75 -23.13 -15.12 -1.12
C ASP A 75 -24.33 -15.83 -1.77
N GLN A 76 -24.19 -16.24 -3.03
CA GLN A 76 -25.23 -16.98 -3.75
C GLN A 76 -25.16 -18.49 -3.50
N GLN A 77 -23.94 -19.04 -3.41
CA GLN A 77 -23.66 -20.48 -3.33
C GLN A 77 -22.46 -20.73 -2.41
N PRO A 78 -22.57 -20.48 -1.09
CA PRO A 78 -21.42 -20.55 -0.19
C PRO A 78 -20.82 -21.96 -0.07
N GLU A 79 -21.58 -23.01 -0.36
CA GLU A 79 -21.13 -24.40 -0.34
C GLU A 79 -20.18 -24.78 -1.50
N GLU A 80 -20.14 -23.99 -2.57
CA GLU A 80 -19.33 -24.27 -3.78
C GLU A 80 -17.92 -23.67 -3.70
N TYR A 81 -17.66 -22.81 -2.72
CA TYR A 81 -16.42 -22.03 -2.65
C TYR A 81 -15.78 -22.11 -1.26
N ASP A 82 -14.45 -22.09 -1.22
CA ASP A 82 -13.67 -22.14 0.01
C ASP A 82 -13.79 -20.83 0.82
N GLU A 83 -14.36 -20.91 2.02
CA GLU A 83 -14.54 -19.73 2.87
C GLU A 83 -13.21 -19.17 3.38
N GLU A 84 -12.21 -20.02 3.61
CA GLU A 84 -10.92 -19.63 4.14
C GLU A 84 -10.20 -18.67 3.16
N THR A 85 -10.10 -19.07 1.88
CA THR A 85 -9.50 -18.28 0.81
C THR A 85 -10.20 -16.94 0.61
N LEU A 86 -11.55 -16.95 0.64
CA LEU A 86 -12.31 -15.71 0.54
C LEU A 86 -12.07 -14.79 1.74
N MET A 87 -12.00 -15.34 2.96
CA MET A 87 -11.78 -14.55 4.16
C MET A 87 -10.36 -13.97 4.22
N TRP A 88 -9.35 -14.66 3.69
CA TRP A 88 -8.03 -14.07 3.46
C TRP A 88 -8.07 -12.91 2.47
N SER A 89 -8.75 -13.09 1.34
CA SER A 89 -8.97 -12.04 0.36
C SER A 89 -9.68 -10.82 0.95
N TYR A 90 -10.72 -11.04 1.77
CA TYR A 90 -11.47 -9.98 2.41
C TYR A 90 -10.58 -9.14 3.33
N LYS A 91 -9.73 -9.78 4.15
CA LYS A 91 -8.72 -9.09 4.97
C LYS A 91 -7.84 -8.17 4.13
N TRP A 92 -7.30 -8.66 3.03
CA TRP A 92 -6.46 -7.85 2.15
C TRP A 92 -7.20 -6.65 1.56
N ILE A 93 -8.44 -6.86 1.11
CA ILE A 93 -9.28 -5.77 0.60
C ILE A 93 -9.58 -4.72 1.67
N LEU A 94 -9.96 -5.13 2.89
CA LEU A 94 -10.17 -4.19 4.00
C LEU A 94 -8.96 -3.29 4.25
N GLY A 95 -7.75 -3.86 4.13
CA GLY A 95 -6.49 -3.12 4.26
C GLY A 95 -6.20 -2.13 3.13
N LYS A 96 -6.95 -2.17 2.02
CA LYS A 96 -6.77 -1.29 0.86
C LYS A 96 -7.93 -0.32 0.63
N LEU A 97 -9.11 -0.56 1.21
CA LEU A 97 -10.30 0.29 0.98
C LEU A 97 -10.04 1.77 1.31
N SER A 98 -9.31 2.04 2.39
CA SER A 98 -8.99 3.41 2.83
C SER A 98 -8.09 4.16 1.85
N SER A 99 -7.40 3.46 0.94
CA SER A 99 -6.62 4.08 -0.13
C SER A 99 -7.51 4.77 -1.17
N PHE A 100 -8.82 4.49 -1.24
CA PHE A 100 -9.71 5.10 -2.24
C PHE A 100 -10.58 6.21 -1.60
N PRO A 101 -10.40 7.49 -2.00
CA PRO A 101 -11.18 8.58 -1.43
C PRO A 101 -12.66 8.55 -1.88
N GLU A 102 -12.96 7.85 -2.97
CA GLU A 102 -14.32 7.67 -3.48
C GLU A 102 -15.17 6.69 -2.64
N VAL A 103 -14.52 5.78 -1.90
CA VAL A 103 -15.22 4.87 -0.98
C VAL A 103 -15.55 5.62 0.29
N SER A 104 -16.84 5.75 0.61
CA SER A 104 -17.28 6.50 1.79
C SER A 104 -16.81 5.81 3.08
N ARG A 105 -16.54 6.61 4.12
CA ARG A 105 -16.23 6.10 5.46
C ARG A 105 -17.27 5.09 5.94
N ASP A 106 -18.55 5.39 5.77
CA ASP A 106 -19.64 4.51 6.20
C ASP A 106 -19.59 3.16 5.48
N LYS A 107 -19.25 3.13 4.18
CA LYS A 107 -19.11 1.87 3.44
C LYS A 107 -17.91 1.06 3.90
N ILE A 108 -16.79 1.71 4.25
CA ILE A 108 -15.62 1.02 4.82
C ILE A 108 -16.01 0.35 6.15
N MET A 109 -16.72 1.08 7.01
CA MET A 109 -17.18 0.53 8.30
C MET A 109 -18.22 -0.58 8.11
N GLU A 110 -19.17 -0.43 7.18
CA GLU A 110 -20.14 -1.49 6.84
C GLU A 110 -19.43 -2.78 6.42
N LEU A 111 -18.42 -2.70 5.56
CA LEU A 111 -17.65 -3.86 5.11
C LEU A 111 -16.82 -4.48 6.24
N LEU A 112 -16.32 -3.67 7.18
CA LEU A 112 -15.63 -4.18 8.37
C LEU A 112 -16.59 -4.93 9.32
N GLU A 113 -17.81 -4.43 9.49
CA GLU A 113 -18.83 -5.12 10.29
C GLU A 113 -19.31 -6.42 9.64
N ASP A 114 -19.52 -6.42 8.31
CA ASP A 114 -19.84 -7.63 7.55
C ASP A 114 -18.73 -8.69 7.69
N PHE A 115 -17.48 -8.27 7.53
CA PHE A 115 -16.31 -9.11 7.77
C PHE A 115 -16.30 -9.72 9.18
N GLY A 116 -16.56 -8.91 10.21
CA GLY A 116 -16.62 -9.37 11.60
C GLY A 116 -17.72 -10.42 11.83
N GLN A 117 -18.89 -10.23 11.22
CA GLN A 117 -20.00 -11.19 11.30
C GLN A 117 -19.65 -12.51 10.63
N ARG A 118 -19.02 -12.48 9.45
CA ARG A 118 -18.58 -13.68 8.72
C ARG A 118 -17.48 -14.44 9.47
N PHE A 119 -16.47 -13.73 9.97
CA PHE A 119 -15.41 -14.33 10.79
C PHE A 119 -16.00 -15.10 11.97
N LYS A 120 -16.95 -14.48 12.65
CA LYS A 120 -17.65 -15.11 13.77
C LYS A 120 -18.49 -16.32 13.35
N SER A 121 -19.19 -16.27 12.21
CA SER A 121 -20.00 -17.40 11.75
C SER A 121 -19.15 -18.62 11.37
N PHE A 122 -17.93 -18.41 10.87
CA PHE A 122 -16.97 -19.47 10.56
C PHE A 122 -16.15 -19.94 11.77
N GLY A 123 -16.35 -19.34 12.95
CA GLY A 123 -15.66 -19.73 14.18
C GLY A 123 -14.23 -19.19 14.32
N TYR A 124 -13.85 -18.19 13.53
CA TYR A 124 -12.57 -17.50 13.65
C TYR A 124 -12.55 -16.53 14.83
N SER A 125 -11.33 -16.20 15.28
CA SER A 125 -11.13 -15.24 16.36
C SER A 125 -11.59 -13.84 15.93
N GLU A 126 -12.31 -13.14 16.82
CA GLU A 126 -12.65 -11.72 16.65
C GLU A 126 -11.40 -10.81 16.65
N ARG A 127 -10.21 -11.37 16.94
CA ARG A 127 -8.94 -10.64 16.92
C ARG A 127 -8.69 -9.94 15.59
N SER A 128 -8.92 -10.63 14.46
CA SER A 128 -8.68 -10.04 13.13
C SER A 128 -9.61 -8.87 12.86
N TYR A 129 -10.87 -8.91 13.32
CA TYR A 129 -11.78 -7.77 13.25
C TYR A 129 -11.22 -6.56 13.99
N TRP A 130 -10.75 -6.73 15.24
CA TRP A 130 -10.18 -5.61 16.01
C TRP A 130 -8.85 -5.11 15.42
N TYR A 131 -8.05 -5.99 14.83
CA TYR A 131 -6.83 -5.60 14.12
C TYR A 131 -7.14 -4.75 12.87
N TYR A 132 -8.12 -5.14 12.06
CA TYR A 132 -8.52 -4.36 10.89
C TYR A 132 -9.23 -3.06 11.27
N ARG A 133 -10.01 -3.05 12.35
CA ARG A 133 -10.55 -1.80 12.93
C ARG A 133 -9.42 -0.84 13.33
N PHE A 134 -8.37 -1.36 13.98
CA PHE A 134 -7.17 -0.58 14.30
C PHE A 134 -6.52 0.05 13.06
N ARG A 135 -6.29 -0.74 12.01
CA ARG A 135 -5.68 -0.26 10.75
C ARG A 135 -6.53 0.79 10.06
N ILE A 136 -7.82 0.49 9.87
CA ILE A 136 -8.77 1.40 9.22
C ILE A 136 -8.88 2.71 10.01
N SER A 137 -8.98 2.66 11.34
CA SER A 137 -9.01 3.88 12.16
C SER A 137 -7.72 4.71 12.03
N MET A 138 -6.55 4.10 11.88
CA MET A 138 -5.33 4.85 11.56
C MET A 138 -5.44 5.57 10.21
N ASP A 139 -5.90 4.88 9.16
CA ASP A 139 -6.02 5.45 7.82
C ASP A 139 -7.11 6.54 7.71
N LEU A 140 -8.15 6.45 8.54
CA LEU A 140 -9.19 7.46 8.68
C LEU A 140 -8.76 8.64 9.56
N GLY A 141 -7.62 8.57 10.25
CA GLY A 141 -7.15 9.58 11.19
C GLY A 141 -7.84 9.57 12.56
N GLU A 142 -8.51 8.47 12.89
CA GLU A 142 -9.25 8.25 14.13
C GLU A 142 -8.35 7.61 15.19
N LEU A 143 -7.26 8.30 15.57
CA LEU A 143 -6.17 7.70 16.35
C LEU A 143 -6.57 7.24 17.78
N GLU A 144 -7.62 7.82 18.36
CA GLU A 144 -8.18 7.36 19.65
C GLU A 144 -8.89 6.00 19.51
N GLU A 145 -9.68 5.83 18.44
CA GLU A 145 -10.34 4.56 18.13
C GLU A 145 -9.31 3.50 17.73
N ALA A 146 -8.27 3.90 16.99
CA ALA A 146 -7.13 3.03 16.71
C ALA A 146 -6.47 2.55 18.01
N GLY A 147 -6.18 3.44 18.95
CA GLY A 147 -5.62 3.07 20.26
C GLY A 147 -6.51 2.11 21.06
N SER A 148 -7.83 2.34 21.04
CA SER A 148 -8.81 1.46 21.70
C SER A 148 -8.87 0.07 21.06
N SER A 149 -8.83 -0.01 19.73
CA SER A 149 -8.80 -1.27 18.97
C SER A 149 -7.48 -2.02 19.15
N TYR A 150 -6.36 -1.28 19.18
CA TYR A 150 -5.04 -1.80 19.50
C TYR A 150 -5.01 -2.48 20.86
N ALA A 151 -5.53 -1.83 21.91
CA ALA A 151 -5.59 -2.42 23.25
C ALA A 151 -6.42 -3.71 23.29
N LYS A 152 -7.46 -3.83 22.45
CA LYS A 152 -8.32 -5.02 22.36
C LYS A 152 -7.63 -6.18 21.64
N PHE A 153 -7.16 -6.01 20.41
CA PHE A 153 -6.63 -7.16 19.65
C PHE A 153 -5.33 -7.71 20.26
N ARG A 154 -4.58 -6.88 21.01
CA ARG A 154 -3.35 -7.28 21.72
C ARG A 154 -3.59 -8.26 22.87
N THR A 155 -4.79 -8.29 23.45
CA THR A 155 -5.13 -9.23 24.54
C THR A 155 -5.82 -10.49 24.04
N MET A 156 -6.10 -10.58 22.74
CA MET A 156 -6.74 -11.72 22.11
C MET A 156 -5.71 -12.70 21.55
N ASP A 157 -6.05 -13.98 21.61
CA ASP A 157 -5.22 -15.04 21.05
C ASP A 157 -5.22 -14.99 19.52
N ARG A 158 -4.03 -15.24 18.96
CA ARG A 158 -3.83 -15.42 17.52
C ARG A 158 -4.40 -16.76 17.09
N ASP A 159 -4.98 -16.78 15.91
CA ASP A 159 -5.39 -17.99 15.19
C ASP A 159 -4.67 -18.04 13.84
N PHE A 160 -4.99 -19.05 13.02
CA PHE A 160 -4.40 -19.18 11.70
C PHE A 160 -4.84 -18.06 10.75
N MET A 161 -5.99 -17.42 11.00
CA MET A 161 -6.48 -16.24 10.26
C MET A 161 -5.89 -14.91 10.75
N SER A 162 -4.90 -14.95 11.63
CA SER A 162 -4.15 -13.74 12.02
C SER A 162 -3.06 -13.44 10.98
N ASP A 163 -2.86 -12.16 10.70
CA ASP A 163 -1.83 -11.74 9.74
C ASP A 163 -0.43 -12.07 10.26
N CYS A 164 0.55 -12.06 9.35
CA CYS A 164 1.92 -12.41 9.66
C CYS A 164 2.46 -11.56 10.84
N GLU A 165 3.19 -12.16 11.78
CA GLU A 165 3.66 -11.44 12.98
C GLU A 165 4.50 -10.21 12.65
N ALA A 166 5.30 -10.29 11.58
CA ALA A 166 6.11 -9.18 11.11
C ALA A 166 5.25 -8.02 10.58
N CYS A 167 4.17 -8.34 9.86
CA CYS A 167 3.21 -7.40 9.27
C CYS A 167 2.44 -6.67 10.35
N GLU A 168 1.92 -7.40 11.35
CA GLU A 168 1.24 -6.79 12.48
C GLU A 168 2.21 -5.93 13.31
N GLN A 169 3.45 -6.38 13.51
CA GLN A 169 4.46 -5.61 14.24
C GLN A 169 4.77 -4.26 13.58
N ASP A 170 4.83 -4.23 12.25
CA ASP A 170 5.03 -3.01 11.45
C ASP A 170 3.82 -2.06 11.56
N GLU A 171 2.59 -2.55 11.43
CA GLU A 171 1.38 -1.72 11.61
C GLU A 171 1.25 -1.18 13.05
N MET A 172 1.63 -1.97 14.06
CA MET A 172 1.69 -1.48 15.44
C MET A 172 2.77 -0.41 15.62
N MET A 173 3.90 -0.51 14.92
CA MET A 173 4.93 0.54 14.90
C MET A 173 4.39 1.81 14.22
N ARG A 174 3.67 1.67 13.10
CA ARG A 174 3.06 2.77 12.35
C ARG A 174 2.11 3.61 13.21
N TYR A 175 1.37 3.00 14.14
CA TYR A 175 0.57 3.75 15.11
C TYR A 175 1.41 4.77 15.89
N PHE A 176 2.58 4.37 16.38
CA PHE A 176 3.47 5.27 17.12
C PHE A 176 4.12 6.34 16.23
N ILE A 177 4.29 6.07 14.92
CA ILE A 177 4.66 7.09 13.94
C ILE A 177 3.56 8.16 13.88
N LEU A 178 2.29 7.73 13.75
CA LEU A 178 1.15 8.64 13.63
C LEU A 178 0.86 9.42 14.92
N THR A 179 1.18 8.87 16.09
CA THR A 179 1.06 9.58 17.38
C THR A 179 2.32 10.34 17.80
N GLY A 180 3.41 10.26 17.02
CA GLY A 180 4.64 11.03 17.25
C GLY A 180 5.56 10.53 18.36
N ASP A 181 5.52 9.24 18.71
CA ASP A 181 6.39 8.63 19.72
C ASP A 181 7.58 7.91 19.06
N ASP A 182 8.61 8.69 18.71
CA ASP A 182 9.77 8.21 17.95
C ASP A 182 10.58 7.14 18.72
N GLU A 183 10.71 7.26 20.04
CA GLU A 183 11.36 6.23 20.86
C GLU A 183 10.62 4.91 20.79
N LYS A 184 9.28 4.94 20.90
CA LYS A 184 8.46 3.74 20.82
C LYS A 184 8.48 3.11 19.43
N VAL A 185 8.54 3.91 18.37
CA VAL A 185 8.75 3.42 17.00
C VAL A 185 10.02 2.55 16.93
N LEU A 186 11.14 3.01 17.47
CA LEU A 186 12.39 2.24 17.43
C LEU A 186 12.39 1.04 18.37
N GLU A 187 11.66 1.09 19.48
CA GLU A 187 11.42 -0.08 20.33
C GLU A 187 10.66 -1.16 19.56
N MET A 188 9.59 -0.78 18.86
CA MET A 188 8.75 -1.68 18.08
C MET A 188 9.46 -2.23 16.84
N ALA A 189 10.31 -1.44 16.17
CA ALA A 189 11.09 -1.89 15.02
C ALA A 189 12.18 -2.92 15.39
N LYS A 190 12.63 -2.93 16.65
CA LYS A 190 13.82 -3.67 17.10
C LYS A 190 13.85 -5.17 16.73
N PRO A 191 12.77 -5.96 16.84
CA PRO A 191 12.76 -7.35 16.41
C PRO A 191 13.01 -7.51 14.91
N ILE A 192 12.39 -6.66 14.09
CA ILE A 192 12.52 -6.62 12.63
C ILE A 192 13.95 -6.22 12.24
N LEU A 193 14.49 -5.15 12.83
CA LEU A 193 15.85 -4.67 12.54
C LEU A 193 16.93 -5.68 12.93
N LYS A 194 16.65 -6.54 13.92
CA LYS A 194 17.51 -7.66 14.32
C LYS A 194 17.31 -8.93 13.51
N GLY A 195 16.42 -8.93 12.51
CA GLY A 195 16.12 -10.08 11.67
C GLY A 195 15.39 -11.21 12.40
N ARG A 196 14.70 -10.91 13.51
CA ARG A 196 13.89 -11.89 14.25
C ARG A 196 12.47 -12.01 13.72
N MET A 197 12.05 -11.06 12.88
CA MET A 197 10.76 -11.00 12.22
C MET A 197 10.97 -10.52 10.78
N SER A 198 10.42 -11.26 9.81
CA SER A 198 10.47 -10.93 8.39
C SER A 198 9.37 -11.67 7.63
N CYS A 199 8.94 -11.11 6.50
CA CYS A 199 8.07 -11.73 5.50
C CYS A 199 8.44 -11.18 4.11
N ALA A 200 7.57 -11.35 3.10
CA ALA A 200 7.79 -10.78 1.77
C ALA A 200 7.92 -9.24 1.80
N GLU A 201 7.11 -8.55 2.61
CA GLU A 201 7.10 -7.08 2.70
C GLU A 201 7.98 -6.53 3.82
N ILE A 202 8.21 -7.29 4.90
CA ILE A 202 8.99 -6.85 6.07
C ILE A 202 10.37 -7.50 6.03
N PRO A 203 11.48 -6.74 5.96
CA PRO A 203 11.66 -5.38 6.49
C PRO A 203 11.63 -4.24 5.45
N HIS A 204 11.14 -4.48 4.22
CA HIS A 204 11.19 -3.50 3.14
C HIS A 204 10.47 -2.20 3.55
N LEU A 205 9.26 -2.31 4.11
CA LEU A 205 8.48 -1.18 4.63
C LEU A 205 9.13 -0.54 5.86
N THR A 206 9.39 -1.34 6.90
CA THR A 206 9.95 -0.86 8.18
C THR A 206 11.20 0.00 8.01
N LEU A 207 12.08 -0.36 7.06
CA LEU A 207 13.36 0.34 6.87
C LEU A 207 13.19 1.76 6.31
N SER A 208 12.12 2.06 5.57
CA SER A 208 11.82 3.43 5.14
C SER A 208 11.05 4.21 6.21
N GLU A 209 10.15 3.55 6.93
CA GLU A 209 9.30 4.18 7.95
C GLU A 209 10.10 4.73 9.15
N ILE A 210 11.19 4.07 9.54
CA ILE A 210 12.02 4.50 10.69
C ILE A 210 13.00 5.65 10.39
N LEU A 211 13.16 6.06 9.13
CA LEU A 211 14.19 7.04 8.75
C LEU A 211 13.97 8.40 9.41
N MET A 212 12.75 8.90 9.34
CA MET A 212 12.39 10.18 9.95
C MET A 212 12.37 10.14 11.49
N PRO A 213 11.86 9.10 12.16
CA PRO A 213 12.06 8.89 13.60
C PRO A 213 13.54 8.91 14.02
N LEU A 214 14.41 8.17 13.33
CA LEU A 214 15.85 8.19 13.60
C LEU A 214 16.45 9.60 13.39
N TYR A 215 16.04 10.30 12.34
CA TYR A 215 16.49 11.66 12.06
C TYR A 215 16.09 12.64 13.18
N ARG A 216 14.82 12.62 13.62
CA ARG A 216 14.31 13.47 14.70
C ARG A 216 15.00 13.22 16.04
N LEU A 217 15.40 11.98 16.31
CA LEU A 217 16.21 11.60 17.47
C LEU A 217 17.72 11.88 17.32
N GLY A 218 18.15 12.51 16.21
CA GLY A 218 19.56 12.83 15.96
C GLY A 218 20.45 11.62 15.63
N ARG A 219 19.85 10.46 15.30
CA ARG A 219 20.55 9.20 14.99
C ARG A 219 20.82 9.07 13.48
N THR A 220 21.23 10.14 12.82
CA THR A 220 21.40 10.22 11.35
C THR A 220 22.34 9.14 10.79
N ALA A 221 23.44 8.82 11.49
CA ALA A 221 24.37 7.78 11.03
C ALA A 221 23.76 6.37 11.00
N GLU A 222 22.74 6.12 11.80
CA GLU A 222 21.96 4.88 11.78
C GLU A 222 20.88 4.94 10.69
N ALA A 223 20.19 6.08 10.57
CA ALA A 223 19.24 6.33 9.49
C ALA A 223 19.88 6.12 8.11
N ASP A 224 21.11 6.61 7.87
CA ASP A 224 21.84 6.43 6.62
C ASP A 224 22.08 4.95 6.26
N LYS A 225 22.32 4.09 7.26
CA LYS A 225 22.50 2.65 7.04
C LYS A 225 21.17 2.01 6.64
N HIS A 226 20.08 2.38 7.30
CA HIS A 226 18.75 1.86 7.00
C HIS A 226 18.22 2.39 5.67
N GLN A 227 18.50 3.66 5.33
CA GLN A 227 18.21 4.28 4.03
C GLN A 227 18.81 3.43 2.90
N GLN A 228 20.12 3.20 2.93
CA GLN A 228 20.81 2.43 1.89
C GLN A 228 20.40 0.95 1.83
N LYS A 229 20.10 0.34 2.98
CA LYS A 229 19.63 -1.06 3.03
C LYS A 229 18.20 -1.15 2.48
N GLY A 230 17.29 -0.31 2.96
CA GLY A 230 15.88 -0.28 2.55
C GLY A 230 15.72 0.03 1.07
N TYR A 231 16.41 1.06 0.57
CA TYR A 231 16.33 1.41 -0.85
C TYR A 231 16.81 0.27 -1.78
N ARG A 232 17.88 -0.45 -1.42
CA ARG A 232 18.34 -1.62 -2.19
C ARG A 232 17.31 -2.73 -2.25
N LEU A 233 16.50 -2.89 -1.22
CA LEU A 233 15.46 -3.91 -1.17
C LEU A 233 14.29 -3.53 -2.09
N ILE A 234 13.87 -2.26 -2.09
CA ILE A 234 12.67 -1.83 -2.85
C ILE A 234 12.94 -1.38 -4.29
N LYS A 235 14.21 -1.13 -4.66
CA LYS A 235 14.58 -0.60 -5.97
C LYS A 235 14.03 -1.47 -7.11
N GLY A 236 13.26 -0.85 -8.01
CA GLY A 236 12.67 -1.50 -9.18
C GLY A 236 11.33 -2.21 -8.92
N GLN A 237 10.77 -2.10 -7.71
CA GLN A 237 9.51 -2.75 -7.33
C GLN A 237 8.34 -1.76 -7.31
N ASN A 238 7.20 -2.14 -7.88
CA ASN A 238 6.03 -1.25 -8.05
C ASN A 238 5.24 -1.01 -6.74
N ASP A 239 5.30 -1.93 -5.79
CA ASP A 239 4.51 -1.91 -4.55
C ASP A 239 4.97 -0.91 -3.51
N PHE A 240 6.22 -0.48 -3.60
CA PHE A 240 6.89 0.28 -2.56
C PHE A 240 6.86 1.79 -2.82
N VAL A 241 5.86 2.30 -3.54
CA VAL A 241 5.71 3.74 -3.84
C VAL A 241 5.74 4.59 -2.58
N ARG A 242 5.05 4.15 -1.51
CA ARG A 242 5.11 4.84 -0.22
C ARG A 242 6.52 4.82 0.39
N SER A 243 7.23 3.69 0.32
CA SER A 243 8.60 3.61 0.81
C SER A 243 9.56 4.50 0.02
N PHE A 244 9.38 4.66 -1.30
CA PHE A 244 10.13 5.65 -2.07
C PHE A 244 9.85 7.08 -1.58
N ALA A 245 8.59 7.40 -1.26
CA ALA A 245 8.23 8.69 -0.68
C ALA A 245 8.96 8.96 0.65
N GLU A 246 8.99 7.98 1.54
CA GLU A 246 9.68 8.06 2.85
C GLU A 246 11.21 8.17 2.69
N GLN A 247 11.80 7.45 1.73
CA GLN A 247 13.22 7.59 1.38
C GLN A 247 13.52 9.01 0.88
N MET A 248 12.70 9.54 -0.02
CA MET A 248 12.85 10.91 -0.54
C MET A 248 12.70 11.97 0.54
N ASP A 249 11.75 11.79 1.47
CA ASP A 249 11.54 12.72 2.58
C ASP A 249 12.78 12.84 3.48
N TYR A 250 13.39 11.71 3.83
CA TYR A 250 14.64 11.68 4.58
C TYR A 250 15.80 12.29 3.76
N LEU A 251 15.94 11.92 2.49
CA LEU A 251 17.02 12.39 1.61
C LEU A 251 16.90 13.88 1.30
N ALA A 252 15.70 14.46 1.21
CA ALA A 252 15.52 15.89 1.05
C ALA A 252 16.17 16.71 2.17
N ARG A 253 16.31 16.13 3.38
CA ARG A 253 16.92 16.77 4.55
C ARG A 253 18.40 16.48 4.72
N THR A 254 18.90 15.39 4.14
CA THR A 254 20.23 14.84 4.44
C THR A 254 21.14 14.72 3.21
N ASN A 255 20.59 14.40 2.05
CA ASN A 255 21.31 14.28 0.78
C ASN A 255 20.35 14.45 -0.42
N PRO A 256 20.00 15.70 -0.77
CA PRO A 256 19.03 15.99 -1.84
C PRO A 256 19.41 15.39 -3.20
N ALA A 257 20.70 15.35 -3.53
CA ALA A 257 21.19 14.76 -4.78
C ALA A 257 20.76 13.29 -4.94
N LYS A 258 20.96 12.47 -3.89
CA LYS A 258 20.47 11.09 -3.88
C LYS A 258 18.94 11.01 -3.90
N GLY A 259 18.26 11.97 -3.27
CA GLY A 259 16.81 12.07 -3.33
C GLY A 259 16.31 12.22 -4.77
N ILE A 260 16.99 13.03 -5.58
CA ILE A 260 16.69 13.20 -7.02
C ILE A 260 16.93 11.91 -7.79
N ASP A 261 18.00 11.18 -7.51
CA ASP A 261 18.23 9.85 -8.13
C ASP A 261 17.07 8.90 -7.82
N VAL A 262 16.62 8.84 -6.56
CA VAL A 262 15.45 8.03 -6.15
C VAL A 262 14.20 8.49 -6.90
N LEU A 263 13.94 9.79 -6.96
CA LEU A 263 12.78 10.36 -7.64
C LEU A 263 12.73 9.94 -9.13
N GLU A 264 13.82 10.15 -9.86
CA GLU A 264 13.85 9.88 -11.30
C GLU A 264 13.73 8.39 -11.61
N GLU A 265 14.28 7.52 -10.76
CA GLU A 265 14.13 6.07 -10.91
C GLU A 265 12.73 5.56 -10.53
N SER A 266 12.06 6.21 -9.57
CA SER A 266 10.81 5.69 -9.00
C SER A 266 9.54 6.35 -9.52
N LEU A 267 9.65 7.49 -10.20
CA LEU A 267 8.49 8.24 -10.70
C LEU A 267 7.59 7.41 -11.63
N VAL A 268 8.18 6.52 -12.44
CA VAL A 268 7.42 5.64 -13.34
C VAL A 268 6.51 4.67 -12.57
N PHE A 269 6.97 4.14 -11.42
CA PHE A 269 6.16 3.28 -10.56
C PHE A 269 5.04 4.09 -9.90
N ALA A 270 5.37 5.27 -9.36
CA ALA A 270 4.38 6.15 -8.77
C ALA A 270 3.27 6.51 -9.78
N MET A 271 3.60 6.77 -11.05
CA MET A 271 2.61 7.02 -12.11
C MET A 271 1.69 5.82 -12.35
N ALA A 272 2.28 4.62 -12.47
CA ALA A 272 1.58 3.39 -12.85
C ALA A 272 0.78 2.75 -11.69
N ASN A 273 1.09 3.10 -10.44
CA ASN A 273 0.45 2.53 -9.28
C ASN A 273 -1.02 2.98 -9.15
N GLU A 274 -1.91 2.02 -8.88
CA GLU A 274 -3.36 2.25 -8.75
C GLU A 274 -3.77 2.67 -7.33
N ASP A 275 -2.88 2.66 -6.35
CA ASP A 275 -3.12 3.21 -5.01
C ASP A 275 -2.99 4.76 -5.05
N PRO A 276 -4.10 5.51 -4.97
CA PRO A 276 -4.05 6.95 -5.07
C PRO A 276 -3.51 7.61 -3.79
N PHE A 277 -3.55 6.93 -2.63
CA PHE A 277 -2.99 7.44 -1.39
C PHE A 277 -1.45 7.37 -1.41
N ALA A 278 -0.89 6.24 -1.85
CA ALA A 278 0.56 6.10 -2.03
C ALA A 278 1.10 7.11 -3.06
N LYS A 279 0.40 7.28 -4.19
CA LYS A 279 0.72 8.29 -5.22
C LYS A 279 0.69 9.71 -4.67
N MET A 280 -0.34 10.06 -3.90
CA MET A 280 -0.43 11.35 -3.23
C MET A 280 0.75 11.60 -2.29
N LEU A 281 1.10 10.64 -1.41
CA LEU A 281 2.24 10.78 -0.50
C LEU A 281 3.56 10.93 -1.27
N PHE A 282 3.77 10.15 -2.33
CA PHE A 282 4.94 10.29 -3.19
C PHE A 282 5.07 11.72 -3.72
N TYR A 283 3.98 12.27 -4.27
CA TYR A 283 3.97 13.61 -4.85
C TYR A 283 4.18 14.68 -3.78
N ALA A 284 3.62 14.47 -2.59
CA ALA A 284 3.83 15.34 -1.43
C ALA A 284 5.32 15.43 -1.04
N ARG A 285 6.06 14.31 -1.08
CA ARG A 285 7.50 14.26 -0.73
C ARG A 285 8.42 14.71 -1.86
N THR A 286 7.99 14.61 -3.11
CA THR A 286 8.70 15.16 -4.27
C THR A 286 8.81 16.68 -4.20
N ALA A 287 7.75 17.38 -3.79
CA ALA A 287 7.72 18.85 -3.78
C ALA A 287 8.84 19.50 -2.92
N PRO A 288 9.01 19.17 -1.62
CA PRO A 288 10.09 19.76 -0.81
C PRO A 288 11.48 19.36 -1.30
N LEU A 289 11.65 18.13 -1.82
CA LEU A 289 12.91 17.69 -2.43
C LEU A 289 13.28 18.57 -3.63
N LEU A 290 12.34 18.82 -4.55
CA LEU A 290 12.58 19.67 -5.73
C LEU A 290 12.85 21.12 -5.35
N ARG A 291 12.14 21.68 -4.35
CA ARG A 291 12.40 23.04 -3.87
C ARG A 291 13.81 23.15 -3.29
N ARG A 292 14.22 22.16 -2.49
CA ARG A 292 15.57 22.10 -1.91
C ARG A 292 16.63 21.98 -2.99
N TRP A 293 16.41 21.11 -3.98
CA TRP A 293 17.36 20.91 -5.08
C TRP A 293 17.47 22.15 -5.99
N ALA A 294 16.38 22.88 -6.19
CA ALA A 294 16.40 24.14 -6.95
C ALA A 294 17.31 25.21 -6.33
N ASP A 295 17.45 25.23 -4.99
CA ASP A 295 18.35 26.15 -4.30
C ASP A 295 19.83 25.78 -4.50
N GLU A 296 20.13 24.49 -4.69
CA GLU A 296 21.50 23.96 -4.83
C GLU A 296 21.97 23.88 -6.30
N THR A 297 21.05 23.60 -7.23
CA THR A 297 21.35 23.37 -8.66
C THR A 297 20.27 23.98 -9.57
N PRO A 298 20.25 25.31 -9.77
CA PRO A 298 19.19 26.00 -10.52
C PRO A 298 19.13 25.66 -12.01
N GLU A 299 20.21 25.09 -12.58
CA GLU A 299 20.28 24.67 -13.99
C GLU A 299 19.88 23.20 -14.20
N TYR A 300 19.59 22.45 -13.12
CA TYR A 300 19.24 21.04 -13.22
C TYR A 300 17.88 20.85 -13.88
N ARG A 301 17.79 19.86 -14.77
CA ARG A 301 16.55 19.49 -15.46
C ARG A 301 16.15 18.08 -15.03
N LEU A 302 14.98 17.95 -14.41
CA LEU A 302 14.48 16.65 -13.97
C LEU A 302 14.16 15.76 -15.18
N ARG A 303 14.58 14.50 -15.11
CA ARG A 303 14.21 13.46 -16.08
C ARG A 303 12.79 12.97 -15.80
N LEU A 304 11.83 13.51 -16.54
CA LEU A 304 10.45 13.05 -16.50
C LEU A 304 10.22 11.89 -17.50
N PRO A 305 9.43 10.87 -17.14
CA PRO A 305 8.90 9.92 -18.11
C PRO A 305 8.17 10.64 -19.25
N ALA A 306 8.26 10.12 -20.48
CA ALA A 306 7.67 10.76 -21.65
C ALA A 306 6.14 10.93 -21.57
N SER A 307 5.46 10.05 -20.83
CA SER A 307 4.02 10.10 -20.58
C SER A 307 3.64 10.91 -19.33
N PHE A 308 4.59 11.54 -18.64
CA PHE A 308 4.31 12.29 -17.43
C PHE A 308 3.45 13.53 -17.77
N PRO A 309 2.29 13.73 -17.10
CA PRO A 309 1.30 14.74 -17.50
C PRO A 309 1.66 16.15 -16.97
N TYR A 310 2.88 16.61 -17.27
CA TYR A 310 3.36 17.96 -16.97
C TYR A 310 3.73 18.68 -18.26
N GLU A 311 3.01 19.76 -18.57
CA GLU A 311 3.19 20.56 -19.79
C GLU A 311 4.20 21.70 -19.62
N GLY A 312 4.70 21.92 -18.39
CA GLY A 312 5.66 22.97 -18.08
C GLY A 312 7.11 22.58 -18.40
N ASP A 313 8.04 23.49 -18.10
CA ASP A 313 9.47 23.24 -18.27
C ASP A 313 10.03 22.42 -17.08
N PRO A 314 10.51 21.17 -17.27
CA PRO A 314 11.13 20.38 -16.20
C PRO A 314 12.48 20.94 -15.69
N GLY A 315 13.00 22.01 -16.29
CA GLY A 315 14.10 22.81 -15.73
C GLY A 315 13.64 23.83 -14.67
N ASP A 316 12.36 24.21 -14.67
CA ASP A 316 11.79 25.08 -13.63
C ASP A 316 11.34 24.23 -12.44
N LEU A 317 12.33 23.78 -11.65
CA LEU A 317 12.11 22.86 -10.52
C LEU A 317 11.13 23.42 -9.49
N ARG A 318 11.01 24.75 -9.34
CA ARG A 318 10.04 25.36 -8.43
C ARG A 318 8.61 25.23 -8.94
N LYS A 319 8.35 25.52 -10.22
CA LYS A 319 7.02 25.27 -10.80
C LYS A 319 6.68 23.80 -10.85
N LEU A 320 7.65 22.93 -11.08
CA LEU A 320 7.44 21.49 -11.03
C LEU A 320 7.09 21.05 -9.59
N ALA A 321 7.76 21.58 -8.57
CA ALA A 321 7.40 21.36 -7.17
C ALA A 321 5.98 21.85 -6.84
N ASP A 322 5.56 23.00 -7.38
CA ASP A 322 4.20 23.52 -7.21
C ASP A 322 3.15 22.57 -7.84
N TYR A 323 3.45 21.97 -9.00
CA TYR A 323 2.59 20.96 -9.62
C TYR A 323 2.42 19.72 -8.73
N PHE A 324 3.52 19.16 -8.22
CA PHE A 324 3.47 18.00 -7.32
C PHE A 324 2.72 18.31 -6.02
N ALA A 325 2.98 19.48 -5.41
CA ALA A 325 2.28 19.92 -4.20
C ALA A 325 0.79 20.14 -4.44
N GLY A 326 0.41 20.77 -5.56
CA GLY A 326 -0.97 21.03 -5.92
C GLY A 326 -1.78 19.76 -6.14
N TYR A 327 -1.18 18.75 -6.79
CA TYR A 327 -1.77 17.42 -6.91
C TYR A 327 -2.00 16.79 -5.53
N ALA A 328 -0.95 16.75 -4.70
CA ALA A 328 -1.01 16.13 -3.38
C ALA A 328 -2.06 16.80 -2.48
N GLN A 329 -2.15 18.13 -2.49
CA GLN A 329 -3.18 18.87 -1.73
C GLN A 329 -4.59 18.55 -2.24
N THR A 330 -4.80 18.57 -3.55
CA THR A 330 -6.12 18.27 -4.14
C THR A 330 -6.56 16.85 -3.81
N ALA A 331 -5.62 15.89 -3.80
CA ALA A 331 -5.92 14.52 -3.40
C ALA A 331 -6.22 14.43 -1.90
N ALA A 332 -5.41 15.05 -1.03
CA ALA A 332 -5.60 15.06 0.42
C ALA A 332 -6.95 15.66 0.83
N ASP A 333 -7.38 16.74 0.17
CA ASP A 333 -8.67 17.39 0.42
C ASP A 333 -9.85 16.43 0.25
N LYS A 334 -9.77 15.48 -0.70
CA LYS A 334 -10.81 14.46 -0.89
C LYS A 334 -10.88 13.48 0.29
N TYR A 335 -9.73 13.05 0.81
CA TYR A 335 -9.70 12.15 1.98
C TYR A 335 -10.15 12.86 3.25
N ASP A 336 -9.71 14.10 3.46
CA ASP A 336 -10.15 14.93 4.58
C ASP A 336 -11.68 15.12 4.54
N GLN A 337 -12.24 15.38 3.35
CA GLN A 337 -13.68 15.47 3.14
C GLN A 337 -14.38 14.14 3.46
N ARG A 338 -13.86 13.00 2.99
CA ARG A 338 -14.39 11.65 3.31
C ARG A 338 -14.35 11.37 4.82
N ASN A 339 -13.27 11.76 5.49
CA ASN A 339 -13.02 11.46 6.90
C ASN A 339 -13.73 12.41 7.86
N GLY A 340 -14.07 13.62 7.40
CA GLY A 340 -14.57 14.68 8.28
C GLY A 340 -13.49 15.25 9.21
N ASN A 341 -12.21 15.11 8.87
CA ASN A 341 -11.08 15.62 9.64
C ASN A 341 -9.95 16.14 8.72
N ARG A 342 -8.84 16.62 9.31
CA ARG A 342 -7.67 17.15 8.57
C ARG A 342 -6.46 16.22 8.59
N HIS A 343 -6.67 14.95 8.91
CA HIS A 343 -5.58 14.02 9.14
C HIS A 343 -4.70 13.86 7.91
N VAL A 344 -5.28 13.68 6.73
CA VAL A 344 -4.51 13.39 5.52
C VAL A 344 -3.76 14.63 5.04
N SER A 345 -4.38 15.81 5.08
CA SER A 345 -3.66 17.06 4.78
C SER A 345 -2.49 17.31 5.75
N SER A 346 -2.63 16.92 7.02
CA SER A 346 -1.53 17.07 8.00
C SER A 346 -0.31 16.22 7.65
N LEU A 347 -0.47 15.14 6.87
CA LEU A 347 0.63 14.29 6.44
C LEU A 347 1.46 14.94 5.32
N LEU A 348 0.99 16.01 4.66
CA LEU A 348 1.69 16.61 3.52
C LEU A 348 2.93 17.44 3.92
N GLY A 349 2.97 17.95 5.15
CA GLY A 349 3.95 18.93 5.64
C GLY A 349 5.05 18.37 6.52
#